data_AF-A0A7X3ZH70-F1
#
_entry.id   AF-A0A7X3ZH70-F1
#
_cell.length_a   1.000
_cell.length_b   1.000
_cell.length_c   1.000
_cell.angle_alpha   90.00
_cell.angle_beta   90.00
_cell.angle_gamma   90.00
#
_symmetry.space_group_name_H-M   'P 1'
#
loop_
_entity.id
_entity.type
_entity.pdbx_description
1 polymer ?
#
loop_
_entity_poly.entity_id
_entity_poly.type
_entity_poly.pdbx_seq_one_letter_code
_entity_poly.pdbx_strand_id
1 'polypeptide(L)'
;MSIAASVPALIGGFFVPVAVPLYIMRSDATRNGGMAAQQAVFVSFTVTTLLKALTGRSPPDAETPRDVDKRSRHFRYGFLRGGIIHGWPSGHTMTNMALAASLSSYFNDSKRVKYYAYGWAAYVMAAATFGAQG
;
A
#
# COMPACT_ATOMS: atom_id res chain seq x y z
N MET A 1 -9.36 11.88 10.87
CA MET A 1 -7.95 11.82 11.32
C MET A 1 -7.32 13.15 10.97
N SER A 2 -6.55 13.81 11.84
CA SER A 2 -5.97 15.12 11.48
C SER A 2 -4.89 14.96 10.40
N ILE A 3 -4.64 16.02 9.62
CA ILE A 3 -3.54 16.05 8.63
C ILE A 3 -2.21 15.70 9.30
N ALA A 4 -1.94 16.28 10.47
CA ALA A 4 -0.74 16.02 11.27
C ALA A 4 -0.58 14.54 11.65
N ALA A 5 -1.68 13.83 11.95
CA ALA A 5 -1.63 12.41 12.25
C ALA A 5 -1.43 11.53 10.99
N SER A 6 -1.70 12.06 9.80
CA SER A 6 -1.71 11.32 8.54
C SER A 6 -0.39 11.39 7.78
N VAL A 7 0.34 12.50 7.89
CA VAL A 7 1.64 12.67 7.25
C VAL A 7 2.65 11.58 7.64
N PRO A 8 2.84 11.24 8.94
CA PRO A 8 3.75 10.16 9.33
C PRO A 8 3.37 8.80 8.75
N ALA A 9 2.06 8.50 8.69
CA ALA A 9 1.55 7.26 8.13
C ALA A 9 1.78 7.16 6.62
N LEU A 10 1.64 8.26 5.88
CA LEU A 10 1.87 8.28 4.43
C LEU A 10 3.36 8.17 4.10
N ILE A 11 4.21 8.95 4.77
CA ILE A 11 5.67 8.86 4.61
C ILE A 11 6.15 7.46 5.00
N GLY A 12 5.75 6.99 6.18
CA GLY A 12 6.09 5.65 6.63
C GLY A 12 5.53 4.58 5.71
N GLY A 13 4.30 4.72 5.21
CA GLY A 13 3.67 3.78 4.30
C GLY A 13 4.41 3.64 2.97
N PHE A 14 5.20 4.64 2.58
CA PHE A 14 6.08 4.56 1.42
C PHE A 14 7.37 3.76 1.72
N PHE A 15 8.01 4.04 2.86
CA PHE A 15 9.33 3.47 3.18
C PHE A 15 9.29 2.13 3.90
N VAL A 16 8.34 1.91 4.82
CA VAL A 16 8.27 0.71 5.67
C VAL A 16 8.17 -0.59 4.86
N PRO A 17 7.35 -0.69 3.78
CA PRO A 17 7.32 -1.86 2.92
C PRO A 17 8.68 -2.29 2.34
N VAL A 18 9.62 -1.35 2.20
CA VAL A 18 10.97 -1.61 1.67
C VAL A 18 11.98 -1.77 2.81
N ALA A 19 11.94 -0.88 3.80
CA ALA A 19 12.93 -0.83 4.87
C ALA A 19 12.85 -2.06 5.81
N VAL A 20 11.64 -2.51 6.16
CA VAL A 20 11.47 -3.63 7.10
C VAL A 20 12.01 -4.95 6.55
N PRO A 21 11.65 -5.38 5.32
CA PRO A 21 12.24 -6.58 4.72
C PRO A 21 13.76 -6.49 4.60
N LEU A 22 14.31 -5.34 4.17
CA LEU A 22 15.75 -5.10 4.04
C LEU A 22 16.48 -5.13 5.39
N TYR A 23 15.83 -4.69 6.45
CA TYR A 23 16.41 -4.73 7.79
C TYR A 23 16.46 -6.16 8.32
N ILE A 24 15.33 -6.89 8.27
CA ILE A 24 15.27 -8.24 8.83
C ILE A 24 16.06 -9.26 8.01
N MET A 25 16.35 -8.99 6.72
CA MET A 25 17.18 -9.90 5.93
C MET A 25 18.66 -9.93 6.34
N ARG A 26 19.09 -9.03 7.23
CA ARG A 26 20.47 -8.96 7.75
C ARG A 26 20.80 -10.06 8.75
N SER A 27 19.79 -10.72 9.32
CA SER A 27 19.98 -11.85 10.25
C SER A 27 19.62 -13.15 9.57
N ASP A 28 20.48 -14.16 9.69
CA ASP A 28 20.25 -15.49 9.08
C ASP A 28 18.93 -16.13 9.54
N ALA A 29 18.55 -15.91 10.80
CA ALA A 29 17.31 -16.43 11.37
C ALA A 29 16.04 -15.85 10.71
N THR A 30 16.11 -14.62 10.19
CA THR A 30 14.97 -13.91 9.59
C THR A 30 15.14 -13.66 8.09
N ARG A 31 16.26 -14.11 7.50
CA ARG A 31 16.65 -13.82 6.12
C ARG A 31 15.61 -14.22 5.09
N ASN A 32 15.16 -15.46 5.15
CA ASN A 32 14.17 -15.99 4.23
C ASN A 32 12.81 -15.29 4.39
N GLY A 33 12.42 -14.92 5.62
CA GLY A 33 11.22 -14.12 5.87
C GLY A 33 11.30 -12.71 5.29
N GLY A 34 12.48 -12.07 5.39
CA GLY A 34 12.77 -10.80 4.73
C GLY A 34 12.71 -10.89 3.21
N MET A 35 13.28 -11.95 2.61
CA MET A 35 13.22 -12.17 1.16
C MET A 35 11.78 -12.40 0.68
N ALA A 36 11.01 -13.24 1.38
CA ALA A 36 9.61 -13.48 1.05
C ALA A 36 8.78 -12.18 1.11
N ALA A 37 8.97 -11.39 2.16
CA ALA A 37 8.31 -10.10 2.31
C ALA A 37 8.70 -9.11 1.20
N GLN A 38 9.98 -9.06 0.83
CA GLN A 38 10.46 -8.22 -0.26
C GLN A 38 9.84 -8.62 -1.61
N GLN A 39 9.75 -9.93 -1.89
CA GLN A 39 9.09 -10.44 -3.09
C GLN A 39 7.60 -10.08 -3.12
N ALA A 40 6.89 -10.26 -2.00
CA ALA A 40 5.47 -9.93 -1.91
C ALA A 40 5.22 -8.43 -2.13
N VAL A 41 6.04 -7.56 -1.53
CA VAL A 41 5.95 -6.10 -1.73
C VAL A 41 6.26 -5.73 -3.17
N PHE A 42 7.27 -6.33 -3.79
CA PHE A 42 7.62 -6.08 -5.18
C PHE A 42 6.48 -6.48 -6.13
N VAL A 43 5.93 -7.69 -5.98
CA VAL A 43 4.77 -8.15 -6.76
C VAL A 43 3.58 -7.21 -6.58
N SER A 44 3.28 -6.82 -5.34
CA SER A 44 2.19 -5.89 -5.03
C SER A 44 2.39 -4.53 -5.71
N PHE A 45 3.61 -3.98 -5.63
CA PHE A 45 3.96 -2.74 -6.31
C PHE A 45 3.78 -2.85 -7.82
N THR A 46 4.35 -3.89 -8.45
CA THR A 46 4.24 -4.14 -9.90
C THR A 46 2.79 -4.26 -10.33
N VAL A 47 1.97 -5.06 -9.64
CA VAL A 47 0.55 -5.23 -9.95
C VAL A 47 -0.20 -3.91 -9.82
N THR A 48 0.01 -3.16 -8.72
CA THR A 48 -0.63 -1.86 -8.52
C THR A 48 -0.26 -0.87 -9.63
N THR A 49 1.02 -0.81 -10.00
CA THR A 49 1.54 0.07 -11.04
C THR A 49 1.01 -0.30 -12.42
N LEU A 50 0.96 -1.59 -12.75
CA LEU A 50 0.37 -2.07 -14.01
C LEU A 50 -1.12 -1.76 -14.07
N LEU A 51 -1.87 -1.99 -12.98
CA LEU A 51 -3.28 -1.64 -12.91
C LEU A 51 -3.50 -0.14 -13.13
N LYS A 52 -2.66 0.73 -12.53
CA LYS A 52 -2.73 2.18 -12.78
C LYS A 52 -2.38 2.53 -14.23
N ALA A 53 -1.36 1.92 -14.79
CA ALA A 53 -0.94 2.17 -16.17
C ALA A 53 -2.03 1.78 -17.18
N LEU A 54 -2.70 0.65 -16.95
CA LEU A 54 -3.73 0.11 -17.84
C LEU A 54 -5.08 0.80 -17.66
N THR A 55 -5.51 1.03 -16.41
CA THR A 55 -6.86 1.52 -16.11
C THR A 55 -6.97 3.04 -16.07
N GLY A 56 -5.88 3.74 -15.67
CA GLY A 56 -5.84 5.20 -15.50
C GLY A 56 -6.96 5.76 -14.62
N ARG A 57 -7.51 4.94 -13.71
CA ARG A 57 -8.67 5.31 -12.91
C ARG A 57 -8.26 6.33 -11.86
N SER A 58 -8.91 7.49 -11.87
CA SER A 58 -8.73 8.51 -10.83
C SER A 58 -9.06 7.95 -9.45
N PRO A 59 -8.35 8.39 -8.38
CA PRO A 59 -8.72 8.03 -7.03
C PRO A 59 -10.14 8.54 -6.70
N PRO A 60 -10.85 7.88 -5.78
CA PRO A 60 -12.16 8.34 -5.34
C PRO A 60 -12.04 9.76 -4.77
N ASP A 61 -12.94 10.64 -5.19
CA ASP A 61 -13.03 12.03 -4.74
C ASP A 61 -14.02 12.10 -3.58
N ALA A 62 -13.57 12.63 -2.44
CA ALA A 62 -14.37 12.70 -1.21
C ALA A 62 -15.46 13.79 -1.29
N GLU A 63 -15.24 14.84 -2.09
CA GLU A 63 -16.12 16.01 -2.13
C GLU A 63 -17.24 15.88 -3.18
N THR A 64 -17.04 15.04 -4.19
CA THR A 64 -18.06 14.79 -5.22
C THR A 64 -18.30 13.30 -5.41
N PRO A 65 -19.31 12.70 -4.75
CA PRO A 65 -19.80 11.36 -5.08
C PRO A 65 -20.50 11.29 -6.45
N ARG A 66 -20.58 12.42 -7.17
CA ARG A 66 -21.32 12.53 -8.43
C ARG A 66 -20.60 11.70 -9.50
N ASP A 67 -21.38 10.88 -10.21
CA ASP A 67 -20.97 10.06 -11.34
C ASP A 67 -19.92 8.96 -11.04
N VAL A 68 -20.13 8.16 -9.99
CA VAL A 68 -19.45 6.85 -9.82
C VAL A 68 -19.62 5.99 -11.09
N ASP A 69 -20.80 6.08 -11.72
CA ASP A 69 -21.17 5.36 -12.94
C ASP A 69 -20.42 5.84 -14.19
N LYS A 70 -20.20 7.15 -14.37
CA LYS A 70 -19.39 7.65 -15.49
C LYS A 70 -17.91 7.38 -15.26
N ARG A 71 -17.40 7.52 -14.03
CA ARG A 71 -16.00 7.20 -13.70
C ARG A 71 -15.65 5.73 -13.92
N SER A 72 -16.58 4.81 -13.66
CA SER A 72 -16.35 3.37 -13.88
C SER A 72 -16.32 3.00 -15.37
N ARG A 73 -16.89 3.83 -16.25
CA ARG A 73 -16.95 3.63 -17.72
C ARG A 73 -15.87 4.40 -18.48
N HIS A 74 -15.14 5.30 -17.82
CA HIS A 74 -14.02 6.02 -18.43
C HIS A 74 -12.71 5.25 -18.25
N PHE A 75 -12.51 4.23 -19.06
CA PHE A 75 -11.23 3.53 -19.16
C PHE A 75 -10.27 4.36 -20.00
N ARG A 76 -9.09 4.66 -19.45
CA ARG A 76 -8.08 5.51 -20.11
C ARG A 76 -6.71 4.99 -19.72
N TYR A 77 -5.77 4.90 -20.66
CA TYR A 77 -4.41 4.49 -20.31
C TYR A 77 -3.76 5.54 -19.40
N GLY A 78 -3.43 5.16 -18.17
CA GLY A 78 -2.89 6.05 -17.13
C GLY A 78 -1.50 6.61 -17.47
N PHE A 79 -0.73 5.89 -18.30
CA PHE A 79 0.56 6.36 -18.83
C PHE A 79 0.43 7.66 -19.65
N LEU A 80 -0.73 7.93 -20.26
CA LEU A 80 -0.91 9.03 -21.19
C LEU A 80 -1.36 10.36 -20.55
N ARG A 81 -1.70 10.43 -19.24
CA ARG A 81 -2.30 11.65 -18.65
C ARG A 81 -2.04 11.96 -17.16
N GLY A 82 -1.24 11.22 -16.42
CA GLY A 82 -1.04 11.57 -15.00
C GLY A 82 -0.13 10.67 -14.16
N GLY A 83 0.33 9.55 -14.72
CA GLY A 83 1.43 8.77 -14.16
C GLY A 83 1.01 7.42 -13.59
N ILE A 84 2.03 6.62 -13.24
CA ILE A 84 1.91 5.25 -12.73
C ILE A 84 1.84 5.17 -11.20
N ILE A 85 1.93 6.33 -10.53
CA ILE A 85 2.11 6.44 -9.07
C ILE A 85 0.80 6.90 -8.40
N HIS A 86 0.12 7.89 -8.98
CA HIS A 86 -1.19 8.38 -8.52
C HIS A 86 -2.34 7.77 -9.31
N GLY A 87 -3.35 7.27 -8.61
CA GLY A 87 -4.49 6.58 -9.21
C GLY A 87 -5.05 5.50 -8.30
N TRP A 88 -6.10 4.84 -8.77
CA TRP A 88 -6.67 3.66 -8.13
C TRP A 88 -6.13 2.38 -8.81
N PRO A 89 -5.77 1.33 -8.05
CA PRO A 89 -5.90 1.16 -6.59
C PRO A 89 -4.78 1.82 -5.76
N SER A 90 -4.99 1.94 -4.44
CA SER A 90 -4.03 2.59 -3.51
C SER A 90 -2.73 1.79 -3.38
N GLY A 91 -1.60 2.43 -3.71
CA GLY A 91 -0.27 1.83 -3.56
C GLY A 91 0.11 1.61 -2.10
N HIS A 92 -0.05 2.62 -1.25
CA HIS A 92 0.21 2.54 0.19
C HIS A 92 -0.56 1.39 0.83
N THR A 93 -1.84 1.20 0.47
CA THR A 93 -2.65 0.10 1.01
C THR A 93 -2.12 -1.25 0.53
N MET A 94 -1.93 -1.41 -0.78
CA MET A 94 -1.55 -2.71 -1.36
C MET A 94 -0.18 -3.19 -0.90
N THR A 95 0.83 -2.32 -0.84
CA THR A 95 2.18 -2.72 -0.44
C THR A 95 2.29 -3.01 1.06
N ASN A 96 1.65 -2.20 1.91
CA ASN A 96 1.66 -2.42 3.37
C ASN A 96 0.84 -3.66 3.76
N MET A 97 -0.27 -3.94 3.08
CA MET A 97 -1.03 -5.17 3.31
C MET A 97 -0.27 -6.41 2.82
N ALA A 98 0.41 -6.32 1.67
CA ALA A 98 1.27 -7.40 1.18
C ALA A 98 2.42 -7.71 2.15
N LEU A 99 3.08 -6.66 2.67
CA LEU A 99 4.09 -6.80 3.73
C LEU A 99 3.49 -7.51 4.95
N ALA A 100 2.34 -7.03 5.44
CA ALA A 100 1.72 -7.57 6.64
C ALA A 100 1.30 -9.03 6.49
N ALA A 101 0.68 -9.39 5.36
CA ALA A 101 0.30 -10.74 5.05
C ALA A 101 1.52 -11.67 4.93
N SER A 102 2.57 -11.23 4.23
CA SER A 102 3.78 -12.03 4.07
C SER A 102 4.51 -12.28 5.40
N LEU A 103 4.70 -11.25 6.22
CA LEU A 103 5.33 -11.40 7.54
C LEU A 103 4.49 -12.28 8.47
N SER A 104 3.17 -12.12 8.45
CA SER A 104 2.25 -12.90 9.28
C SER A 104 2.16 -14.36 8.86
N SER A 105 2.30 -14.63 7.56
CA SER A 105 2.33 -15.99 7.01
C SER A 105 3.65 -16.69 7.29
N TYR A 106 4.78 -15.98 7.15
CA TYR A 106 6.11 -16.55 7.37
C TYR A 106 6.42 -16.74 8.87
N PHE A 107 6.20 -15.70 9.68
CA PHE A 107 6.40 -15.75 11.14
C PHE A 107 5.09 -16.10 11.86
N ASN A 108 4.44 -17.18 11.43
CA ASN A 108 3.09 -17.54 11.85
C ASN A 108 2.95 -17.84 13.35
N ASP A 109 4.02 -18.27 14.03
CA ASP A 109 4.02 -18.57 15.46
C ASP A 109 4.05 -17.29 16.32
N SER A 110 4.57 -16.19 15.77
CA SER A 110 4.71 -14.94 16.51
C SER A 110 3.45 -14.08 16.40
N LYS A 111 2.57 -14.20 17.40
CA LYS A 111 1.40 -13.32 17.54
C LYS A 111 1.78 -11.84 17.49
N ARG A 112 2.94 -11.47 18.07
CA ARG A 112 3.46 -10.10 18.07
C ARG A 112 3.68 -9.57 16.65
N VAL A 113 4.32 -10.37 15.77
CA VAL A 113 4.55 -9.97 14.37
C VAL A 113 3.22 -9.67 13.68
N LYS A 114 2.21 -10.53 13.86
CA LYS A 114 0.87 -10.33 13.28
C LYS A 114 0.22 -9.03 13.78
N TYR A 115 0.21 -8.82 15.10
CA TYR A 115 -0.40 -7.62 15.69
C TYR A 115 0.26 -6.34 15.18
N TYR A 116 1.59 -6.25 15.19
CA TYR A 116 2.28 -5.05 14.73
C TYR A 116 2.16 -4.86 13.21
N ALA A 117 2.26 -5.93 12.42
CA ALA A 117 2.20 -5.83 10.97
C ALA A 117 0.82 -5.40 10.47
N TYR A 118 -0.25 -6.02 10.97
CA TYR A 118 -1.62 -5.62 10.62
C TYR A 118 -2.02 -4.29 11.27
N GLY A 119 -1.56 -4.00 12.49
CA GLY A 119 -1.78 -2.70 13.13
C GLY A 119 -1.17 -1.55 12.32
N TRP A 120 0.06 -1.75 11.82
CA TRP A 120 0.71 -0.82 10.91
C TRP A 120 -0.07 -0.64 9.60
N ALA A 121 -0.48 -1.74 8.95
CA ALA A 121 -1.27 -1.68 7.73
C ALA A 121 -2.60 -0.94 7.95
N ALA A 122 -3.29 -1.20 9.06
CA ALA A 122 -4.52 -0.51 9.47
C ALA A 122 -4.32 1.00 9.63
N TYR A 123 -3.23 1.41 10.27
CA TYR A 123 -2.89 2.82 10.45
C TYR A 123 -2.63 3.53 9.11
N VAL A 124 -1.84 2.92 8.21
CA VAL A 124 -1.59 3.45 6.86
C VAL A 124 -2.89 3.53 6.04
N MET A 125 -3.75 2.51 6.12
CA MET A 125 -5.05 2.50 5.43
C MET A 125 -5.98 3.59 5.95
N ALA A 126 -6.05 3.78 7.27
CA ALA A 126 -6.83 4.85 7.87
C ALA A 126 -6.32 6.23 7.43
N ALA A 127 -5.00 6.43 7.38
CA ALA A 127 -4.40 7.65 6.87
C ALA A 127 -4.69 7.91 5.39
N ALA A 128 -4.54 6.88 4.55
CA ALA A 128 -4.83 6.98 3.12
C ALA A 128 -6.31 7.26 2.83
N THR A 129 -7.20 6.86 3.75
CA THR A 129 -8.65 7.07 3.60
C THR A 129 -9.08 8.41 4.17
N PHE A 130 -8.70 8.72 5.42
CA PHE A 130 -9.23 9.86 6.18
C PHE A 130 -8.28 11.06 6.26
N GLY A 131 -7.00 10.87 5.92
CA GLY A 131 -5.98 11.91 6.04
C GLY A 131 -5.86 12.82 4.83
N ALA A 132 -6.33 12.37 3.67
CA ALA A 132 -6.41 13.16 2.44
C ALA A 132 -7.74 13.96 2.33
N GLN A 133 -8.61 13.88 3.35
CA GLN A 133 -9.94 14.52 3.40
C GLN A 133 -9.98 15.74 4.34
N GLY A 134 -8.82 16.32 4.70
CA GLY A 134 -8.71 17.46 5.59
C GLY A 134 -8.07 18.65 4.90
#